data_AF-A0A522D1H8-F1
#
_entry.id   AF-A0A522D1H8-F1
#
_cell.length_a   1.000
_cell.length_b   1.000
_cell.length_c   1.000
_cell.angle_alpha   90.00
_cell.angle_beta   90.00
_cell.angle_gamma   90.00
#
_symmetry.space_group_name_H-M   'P 1'
#
loop_
_entity.id
_entity.type
_entity.pdbx_description
1 polymer ?
#
loop_
_entity_poly.entity_id
_entity_poly.type
_entity_poly.pdbx_seq_one_letter_code
_entity_poly.pdbx_strand_id
1 'polypeptide(L)' 'MRDKQELKPGLVIFRRTDVEHNEWYCRIKIPKVDRYKTISLGTADVDKARTEAIEKEFEMRIKIKNDVPVFDKR' A
#
# COMPACT_ATOMS: atom_id res chain seq x y z
N MET A 1 -15.09 6.60 12.13
CA MET A 1 -15.03 6.84 10.67
C MET A 1 -13.97 5.92 10.10
N ARG A 2 -14.24 5.20 9.00
CA ARG A 2 -13.20 4.43 8.30
C ARG A 2 -12.54 5.38 7.31
N ASP A 3 -11.40 5.94 7.68
CA ASP A 3 -10.59 6.75 6.77
C ASP A 3 -10.06 5.83 5.66
N LYS A 4 -10.68 5.88 4.48
CA LYS A 4 -10.32 5.10 3.29
C LYS A 4 -10.41 6.00 2.07
N GLN A 5 -9.33 6.06 1.31
CA GLN A 5 -9.27 6.82 0.06
C GLN A 5 -8.66 5.95 -1.05
N GLU A 6 -9.33 5.89 -2.19
CA GLU A 6 -8.74 5.34 -3.41
C GLU A 6 -7.96 6.43 -4.14
N LEU A 7 -6.69 6.15 -4.44
CA LEU A 7 -5.81 7.11 -5.13
C LEU A 7 -5.75 6.84 -6.63
N LYS A 8 -5.75 5.57 -7.01
CA LYS A 8 -5.81 5.09 -8.40
C LYS A 8 -6.37 3.66 -8.40
N PRO A 9 -6.82 3.13 -9.56
CA PRO A 9 -7.31 1.76 -9.64
C PRO A 9 -6.29 0.77 -9.08
N GLY A 10 -6.67 0.08 -8.00
CA GLY A 10 -5.81 -0.89 -7.32
C GLY A 10 -4.81 -0.30 -6.31
N LEU A 11 -4.80 1.01 -6.05
CA LEU A 11 -4.09 1.63 -4.92
C LEU A 11 -5.07 2.36 -4.01
N VAL A 12 -5.17 1.87 -2.78
CA VAL A 12 -6.05 2.45 -1.76
C VAL A 12 -5.22 2.75 -0.51
N ILE A 13 -5.37 3.94 0.07
CA ILE A 13 -4.88 4.23 1.42
C ILE A 13 -6.02 4.12 2.44
N PHE A 14 -5.72 3.62 3.62
CA PHE A 14 -6.70 3.47 4.69
C PHE A 14 -6.05 3.46 6.07
N ARG A 15 -6.83 3.74 7.10
CA ARG A 15 -6.44 3.53 8.49
C ARG A 15 -7.03 2.25 9.04
N ARG A 16 -6.25 1.57 9.87
CA ARG A 16 -6.70 0.41 10.64
C ARG A 16 -7.29 0.89 11.96
N THR A 17 -8.39 0.27 12.36
CA THR A 17 -9.05 0.56 13.65
C THR A 17 -8.64 -0.43 14.74
N ASP A 18 -7.87 -1.45 14.37
CA ASP A 18 -7.43 -2.55 15.22
C ASP A 18 -5.98 -2.40 15.72
N VAL A 19 -5.36 -1.23 15.49
CA VAL A 19 -4.00 -0.90 15.95
C VAL A 19 -4.03 0.42 16.73
N GLU A 20 -3.13 0.57 17.72
CA GLU A 20 -3.10 1.75 18.61
C GLU A 20 -2.60 3.02 17.91
N HIS A 21 -1.86 2.89 16.81
CA HIS A 21 -1.27 4.01 16.10
C HIS A 21 -2.15 4.50 14.94
N ASN A 22 -2.16 5.82 14.71
CA ASN A 22 -3.00 6.45 13.68
C ASN A 22 -2.34 6.48 12.29
N GLU A 23 -1.53 5.47 11.98
CA GLU A 23 -0.78 5.42 10.72
C GLU A 23 -1.66 5.02 9.55
N TRP A 24 -1.37 5.61 8.41
CA TRP A 24 -1.94 5.21 7.14
C TRP A 24 -1.27 3.93 6.65
N TYR A 25 -2.08 3.08 6.03
CA TYR A 25 -1.68 1.91 5.29
C TYR A 25 -2.03 2.11 3.83
N CYS A 26 -1.31 1.45 2.92
CA CYS A 26 -1.74 1.30 1.54
C CYS A 26 -2.01 -0.18 1.21
N ARG A 27 -2.97 -0.41 0.31
CA ARG A 27 -3.27 -1.70 -0.30
C ARG A 27 -3.03 -1.56 -1.80
N ILE A 28 -2.10 -2.37 -2.30
CA ILE A 28 -1.67 -2.37 -3.70
C ILE A 28 -2.13 -3.68 -4.35
N LYS A 29 -2.86 -3.58 -5.46
CA LYS A 29 -3.25 -4.73 -6.29
C LYS A 29 -2.03 -5.19 -7.07
N ILE A 30 -1.74 -6.49 -6.99
CA ILE A 30 -0.61 -7.05 -7.71
C ILE A 30 -1.09 -7.49 -9.09
N PRO A 31 -0.48 -7.01 -10.19
CA PRO A 31 -0.79 -7.52 -11.51
C PRO A 31 -0.42 -9.00 -11.62
N LYS A 32 -1.22 -9.78 -12.37
CA LYS A 32 -1.06 -11.23 -12.62
C LYS A 32 -1.29 -12.15 -11.41
N VAL A 33 -1.53 -11.60 -10.23
CA VAL A 33 -1.87 -12.36 -9.03
C VAL A 33 -3.17 -11.77 -8.47
N ASP A 34 -4.20 -12.58 -8.22
CA ASP A 34 -5.43 -12.07 -7.59
C ASP A 34 -5.24 -11.85 -6.08
N ARG A 35 -4.23 -11.06 -5.74
CA ARG A 35 -3.81 -10.75 -4.38
C ARG A 35 -3.48 -9.28 -4.26
N TYR A 36 -3.55 -8.82 -3.02
CA TYR A 36 -3.16 -7.48 -2.66
C TYR A 36 -2.03 -7.56 -1.65
N LYS A 37 -1.14 -6.59 -1.69
CA LYS A 37 -0.14 -6.38 -0.65
C LYS A 37 -0.51 -5.13 0.15
N THR A 38 -0.58 -5.30 1.46
CA THR A 38 -0.82 -4.23 2.42
C THR A 38 0.50 -3.80 3.02
N ILE A 39 0.75 -2.50 3.11
CA ILE A 39 2.01 -1.92 3.61
C ILE A 39 1.66 -0.77 4.56
N SER A 40 2.33 -0.67 5.72
CA SER A 40 2.25 0.53 6.56
C SER A 40 3.07 1.65 5.93
N LEU A 41 2.52 2.85 5.91
CA LEU A 41 3.19 4.05 5.39
C LEU A 41 3.95 4.81 6.47
N GLY A 42 3.88 4.37 7.75
CA GLY A 42 4.65 4.96 8.84
C GLY A 42 4.33 6.43 9.12
N THR A 43 3.15 6.90 8.72
CA THR A 43 2.77 8.31 8.85
C THR A 43 1.27 8.46 9.12
N ALA A 44 0.92 9.41 9.98
CA ALA A 44 -0.47 9.80 10.23
C ALA A 44 -0.95 10.94 9.31
N ASP A 45 -0.04 11.60 8.60
CA ASP A 45 -0.33 12.68 7.66
C ASP A 45 -0.86 12.12 6.34
N VAL A 46 -2.02 12.61 5.88
CA VAL A 46 -2.70 12.08 4.69
C VAL A 46 -1.98 12.44 3.40
N ASP A 47 -1.41 13.64 3.28
CA ASP A 47 -0.74 14.07 2.06
C ASP A 47 0.61 13.38 1.92
N LYS A 48 1.33 13.19 3.04
CA LYS A 48 2.51 12.32 3.07
C LYS A 48 2.15 10.88 2.74
N ALA A 49 1.06 10.34 3.30
CA ALA A 49 0.60 9.00 3.00
C ALA A 49 0.28 8.80 1.51
N ARG A 50 -0.29 9.79 0.83
CA ARG A 50 -0.56 9.73 -0.61
C ARG A 50 0.73 9.58 -1.41
N THR A 51 1.73 10.41 -1.12
CA THR A 51 3.03 10.38 -1.80
C THR A 51 3.74 9.04 -1.55
N GLU A 52 3.84 8.61 -0.29
CA GLU A 52 4.46 7.33 0.09
C GLU A 52 3.74 6.13 -0.57
N ALA A 53 2.41 6.15 -0.63
CA ALA A 53 1.64 5.08 -1.26
C ALA A 53 1.94 4.97 -2.77
N ILE A 54 2.15 6.10 -3.44
CA ILE A 54 2.52 6.13 -4.87
C ILE A 54 3.93 5.57 -5.05
N GLU A 55 4.89 5.97 -4.22
CA GLU A 55 6.27 5.47 -4.25
C GLU A 55 6.33 3.96 -4.00
N LYS A 56 5.67 3.46 -2.96
CA LYS A 56 5.60 2.02 -2.64
C LYS A 56 5.00 1.20 -3.77
N GLU A 57 3.99 1.75 -4.46
CA GLU A 57 3.38 1.10 -5.61
C GLU A 57 4.34 1.06 -6.81
N PHE A 58 5.08 2.14 -7.05
CA PHE A 58 6.09 2.19 -8.10
C PHE A 58 7.23 1.21 -7.83
N GLU A 59 7.78 1.19 -6.62
CA GLU A 59 8.79 0.22 -6.18
C GLU A 59 8.31 -1.23 -6.39
N MET A 60 7.04 -1.50 -6.06
CA MET A 60 6.44 -2.82 -6.25
C MET A 60 6.33 -3.18 -7.73
N ARG A 61 5.88 -2.25 -8.59
CA ARG A 61 5.83 -2.47 -10.04
C ARG A 61 7.20 -2.73 -10.62
N ILE A 62 8.23 -2.02 -10.17
CA ILE A 62 9.62 -2.27 -10.57
C ILE A 62 10.04 -3.68 -10.19
N LYS A 63 9.77 -4.11 -8.95
CA LYS A 63 10.10 -5.48 -8.51
C LYS A 63 9.42 -6.53 -9.39
N ILE A 64 8.12 -6.39 -9.64
CA ILE A 64 7.37 -7.32 -10.51
C ILE A 64 7.93 -7.33 -11.94
N LYS A 65 8.25 -6.16 -12.49
CA LYS A 65 8.81 -6.06 -13.86
C LYS A 65 10.16 -6.76 -13.98
N ASN A 66 10.97 -6.73 -12.93
CA ASN A 66 12.29 -7.37 -12.89
C ASN A 66 12.26 -8.79 -12.30
N ASP A 67 11.08 -9.42 -12.20
CA ASP A 67 10.89 -10.76 -11.62
C ASP A 67 11.42 -10.92 -10.17
N VAL A 68 11.51 -9.80 -9.44
CA VAL A 68 11.90 -9.79 -8.03
C VAL A 68 10.70 -10.17 -7.18
N PRO A 69 10.83 -11.14 -6.25
CA PRO A 69 9.75 -11.54 -5.35
C PRO A 69 9.21 -10.35 -4.55
N VAL A 70 7.90 -10.10 -4.68
CA VAL A 70 7.19 -9.09 -3.89
C VAL A 70 6.72 -9.66 -2.55
N PHE A 71 6.52 -10.96 -2.48
CA PHE A 71 6.18 -11.68 -1.25
C PHE A 71 7.41 -12.45 -0.78
N ASP A 72 7.72 -12.34 0.51
CA ASP A 72 8.66 -13.23 1.15
C ASP A 72 8.14 -14.67 1.07
N LYS A 73 9.02 -15.60 0.69
CA LYS A 73 8.76 -17.04 0.83
C LYS A 73 8.96 -17.38 2.30
N ARG A 74 7.88 -17.30 3.09
CA ARG A 74 7.84 -17.94 4.41
C ARG A 74 7.80 -19.46 4.26
#